data_AF-A0A934DG71-F1
#
_entry.id   AF-A0A934DG71-F1
#
_cell.length_a   1.000
_cell.length_b   1.000
_cell.length_c   1.000
_cell.angle_alpha   90.00
_cell.angle_beta   90.00
_cell.angle_gamma   90.00
#
_symmetry.space_group_name_H-M   'P 1'
#
loop_
_entity.id
_entity.type
_entity.pdbx_description
1 polymer ?
#
loop_
_entity_poly.entity_id
_entity_poly.type
_entity_poly.pdbx_seq_one_letter_code
_entity_poly.pdbx_strand_id
1 'polypeptide(L)'
;MKTYLVRTLASAVFFLVLPAQLTAQNVLGRWAFSLHADGNIWLNDYNQRKIGFGADVQFRYGLTRSLSLGAEFGFSKLKSKQDPLRPEFPTDYVRLNAIPLSLLGWYHFMPGNGISPYCFAGIGLMHYTRTSGIGTYLPDTRGRTSIRIPAGVGFENFVHRRVSFDLNIAYTFFDDRTDMIRRGGADAAVDVKFGLNFYLGSSDDDDDDRDGLKNVEEESLGTNPTNPDSDEDGLNDGQEVRRLHTDPLKADTDGDRLKDGEEIFKYYTDPRKADTDGDGVSDGEEVLAGADPLVPNAPPPK
;
A
#
# COMPACT_ATOMS: atom_id res chain seq x y z
N MET A 1 31.72 20.95 -13.40
CA MET A 1 30.28 21.09 -13.08
C MET A 1 29.39 19.93 -13.58
N LYS A 2 29.77 19.14 -14.62
CA LYS A 2 28.92 18.03 -15.12
C LYS A 2 28.91 16.75 -14.25
N THR A 3 29.84 16.59 -13.33
CA THR A 3 29.99 15.34 -12.54
C THR A 3 29.32 15.39 -11.16
N TYR A 4 28.92 16.57 -10.68
CA TYR A 4 28.26 16.73 -9.38
C TYR A 4 26.75 16.45 -9.45
N LEU A 5 26.09 16.73 -10.58
CA LEU A 5 24.64 16.55 -10.73
C LEU A 5 24.21 15.07 -10.75
N VAL A 6 25.07 14.18 -11.25
CA VAL A 6 24.79 12.74 -11.33
C VAL A 6 24.91 12.06 -9.96
N ARG A 7 25.74 12.59 -9.05
CA ARG A 7 25.85 12.08 -7.68
C ARG A 7 24.71 12.54 -6.78
N THR A 8 24.18 13.75 -6.96
CA THR A 8 23.06 14.25 -6.14
C THR A 8 21.73 13.57 -6.48
N LEU A 9 21.50 13.20 -7.75
CA LEU A 9 20.32 12.42 -8.15
C LEU A 9 20.40 10.94 -7.73
N ALA A 10 21.60 10.34 -7.77
CA ALA A 10 21.79 8.99 -7.24
C ALA A 10 21.53 8.92 -5.73
N SER A 11 21.91 9.95 -4.96
CA SER A 11 21.60 10.03 -3.53
C SER A 11 20.13 10.33 -3.23
N ALA A 12 19.41 11.05 -4.09
CA ALA A 12 17.97 11.29 -3.89
C ALA A 12 17.11 10.05 -4.17
N VAL A 13 17.54 9.17 -5.09
CA VAL A 13 16.88 7.87 -5.34
C VAL A 13 17.27 6.83 -4.29
N PHE A 14 18.45 6.93 -3.68
CA PHE A 14 18.91 6.00 -2.63
C PHE A 14 18.25 6.21 -1.25
N PHE A 15 17.63 7.37 -0.99
CA PHE A 15 16.89 7.62 0.26
C PHE A 15 15.47 7.05 0.27
N LEU A 16 15.00 6.46 -0.83
CA LEU A 16 13.69 5.79 -0.93
C LEU A 16 13.77 4.28 -0.66
N VAL A 17 14.96 3.75 -0.37
CA VAL A 17 15.15 2.36 0.06
C VAL A 17 15.63 2.39 1.50
N LEU A 18 14.73 2.75 2.42
CA LEU A 18 14.94 2.47 3.83
C LEU A 18 14.94 0.94 4.02
N PRO A 19 15.94 0.37 4.70
CA PRO A 19 15.91 -1.04 5.05
C PRO A 19 14.99 -1.20 6.27
N ALA A 20 13.96 -2.05 6.14
CA ALA A 20 13.51 -3.00 7.16
C ALA A 20 12.05 -3.38 6.90
N GLN A 21 11.84 -4.59 6.35
CA GLN A 21 10.84 -5.55 6.85
C GLN A 21 9.48 -5.00 7.31
N LEU A 22 8.87 -4.14 6.50
CA LEU A 22 7.43 -3.93 6.53
C LEU A 22 6.86 -4.81 5.42
N THR A 23 6.30 -5.95 5.79
CA THR A 23 5.31 -6.60 4.94
C THR A 23 4.23 -5.55 4.69
N ALA A 24 4.06 -5.13 3.42
CA ALA A 24 2.95 -4.26 3.10
C ALA A 24 1.67 -5.08 3.29
N GLN A 25 0.66 -4.52 3.92
CA GLN A 25 -0.66 -5.14 3.91
C GLN A 25 -1.16 -5.27 2.47
N ASN A 26 -1.83 -6.39 2.19
CA ASN A 26 -2.49 -6.58 0.91
C ASN A 26 -3.64 -5.56 0.75
N VAL A 27 -4.10 -5.35 -0.49
CA VAL A 27 -5.16 -4.36 -0.76
C VAL A 27 -6.57 -4.92 -0.53
N LEU A 28 -6.72 -6.22 -0.23
CA LEU A 28 -8.02 -6.90 -0.17
C LEU A 28 -8.92 -6.27 0.89
N GLY A 29 -10.14 -5.90 0.50
CA GLY A 29 -11.15 -5.37 1.41
C GLY A 29 -10.93 -3.91 1.83
N ARG A 30 -9.82 -3.28 1.41
CA ARG A 30 -9.45 -1.94 1.85
C ARG A 30 -9.86 -0.86 0.86
N TRP A 31 -10.20 0.30 1.41
CA TRP A 31 -10.32 1.54 0.64
C TRP A 31 -8.98 2.26 0.63
N ALA A 32 -8.59 2.79 -0.52
CA ALA A 32 -7.45 3.69 -0.60
C ALA A 32 -7.85 5.03 -1.22
N PHE A 33 -7.39 6.10 -0.57
CA PHE A 33 -7.47 7.46 -1.04
C PHE A 33 -6.07 7.93 -1.41
N SER A 34 -5.90 8.46 -2.61
CA SER A 34 -4.59 8.81 -3.14
C SER A 34 -4.56 10.26 -3.60
N LEU A 35 -3.43 10.94 -3.37
CA LEU A 35 -3.18 12.31 -3.80
C LEU A 35 -1.91 12.31 -4.64
N HIS A 36 -2.01 12.71 -5.91
CA HIS A 36 -0.88 12.80 -6.82
C HIS A 36 -0.68 14.23 -7.32
N ALA A 37 0.59 14.59 -7.51
CA ALA A 37 0.99 15.66 -8.41
C ALA A 37 1.48 15.02 -9.72
N ASP A 38 1.06 15.58 -10.86
CA ASP A 38 1.41 15.07 -12.17
C ASP A 38 2.16 16.10 -13.03
N GLY A 39 3.08 15.59 -13.83
CA GLY A 39 3.65 16.28 -14.98
C GLY A 39 3.35 15.48 -16.23
N ASN A 40 2.89 16.15 -17.29
CA ASN A 40 2.48 15.45 -18.50
C ASN A 40 3.02 16.11 -19.77
N ILE A 41 3.21 15.29 -20.80
CA ILE A 41 3.74 15.68 -22.11
C ILE A 41 2.80 15.14 -23.19
N TRP A 42 2.23 16.03 -23.99
CA TRP A 42 1.38 15.64 -25.11
C TRP A 42 2.20 15.36 -26.37
N LEU A 43 1.82 14.29 -27.06
CA LEU A 43 2.41 13.75 -28.28
C LEU A 43 1.46 14.01 -29.47
N ASN A 44 2.03 14.15 -30.68
CA ASN A 44 1.38 14.32 -32.00
C ASN A 44 1.09 15.75 -32.55
N ASP A 45 0.79 15.79 -33.87
CA ASP A 45 1.39 16.65 -34.93
C ASP A 45 1.15 18.17 -34.91
N TYR A 46 0.04 18.68 -34.35
CA TYR A 46 -0.24 20.13 -34.30
C TYR A 46 -0.17 20.73 -32.89
N ASN A 47 0.03 19.88 -31.89
CA ASN A 47 0.12 20.24 -30.47
C ASN A 47 1.53 19.97 -29.94
N GLN A 48 2.58 20.23 -30.74
CA GLN A 48 3.96 19.86 -30.42
C GLN A 48 4.33 20.19 -28.97
N ARG A 49 4.44 19.13 -28.15
CA ARG A 49 5.05 19.12 -26.82
C ARG A 49 4.46 20.14 -25.85
N LYS A 50 3.13 20.12 -25.65
CA LYS A 50 2.55 20.77 -24.48
C LYS A 50 3.09 20.10 -23.23
N ILE A 51 3.61 20.92 -22.32
CA ILE A 51 3.97 20.46 -20.98
C ILE A 51 2.85 20.92 -20.06
N GLY A 52 2.32 19.98 -19.30
CA GLY A 52 1.29 20.22 -18.31
C GLY A 52 1.76 19.86 -16.92
N PHE A 53 1.18 20.55 -15.95
CA PHE A 53 1.27 20.19 -14.54
C PHE A 53 -0.15 20.10 -13.98
N GLY A 54 -0.37 19.11 -13.15
CA GLY A 54 -1.66 18.84 -12.56
C GLY A 54 -1.58 18.22 -11.19
N ALA A 55 -2.75 17.89 -10.68
CA ALA A 55 -2.92 17.03 -9.54
C ALA A 55 -4.16 16.16 -9.76
N ASP A 56 -4.14 14.96 -9.19
CA ASP A 56 -5.29 14.08 -9.16
C ASP A 56 -5.51 13.47 -7.78
N VAL A 57 -6.76 13.09 -7.57
CA VAL A 57 -7.20 12.28 -6.46
C VAL A 57 -7.69 10.94 -7.00
N GLN A 58 -7.36 9.86 -6.32
CA GLN A 58 -7.83 8.52 -6.68
C GLN A 58 -8.52 7.87 -5.50
N PHE A 59 -9.64 7.21 -5.79
CA PHE A 59 -10.37 6.37 -4.85
C PHE A 59 -10.39 4.97 -5.42
N ARG A 60 -9.85 4.00 -4.69
CA ARG A 60 -9.85 2.60 -5.12
C ARG A 60 -10.22 1.67 -3.99
N TYR A 61 -10.80 0.54 -4.35
CA TYR A 61 -11.16 -0.55 -3.45
C TYR A 61 -10.48 -1.82 -3.92
N GLY A 62 -9.83 -2.55 -3.01
CA GLY A 62 -9.21 -3.83 -3.33
C GLY A 62 -10.19 -4.99 -3.30
N LEU A 63 -10.37 -5.60 -4.46
CA LEU A 63 -11.24 -6.76 -4.65
C LEU A 63 -10.53 -8.08 -4.31
N THR A 64 -9.22 -8.13 -4.52
CA THR A 64 -8.37 -9.26 -4.17
C THR A 64 -7.08 -8.72 -3.56
N ARG A 65 -6.16 -9.61 -3.14
CA ARG A 65 -4.83 -9.19 -2.69
C ARG A 65 -4.05 -8.43 -3.76
N SER A 66 -4.34 -8.62 -5.05
CA SER A 66 -3.63 -8.00 -6.18
C SER A 66 -4.46 -7.01 -6.99
N LEU A 67 -5.78 -7.13 -6.99
CA LEU A 67 -6.66 -6.39 -7.89
C LEU A 67 -7.42 -5.30 -7.13
N SER A 68 -7.34 -4.08 -7.61
CA SER A 68 -8.18 -2.97 -7.16
C SER A 68 -8.94 -2.35 -8.32
N LEU A 69 -10.13 -1.82 -8.05
CA LEU A 69 -10.90 -1.00 -8.99
C LEU A 69 -11.24 0.34 -8.34
N GLY A 70 -11.45 1.36 -9.15
CA GLY A 70 -11.61 2.71 -8.63
C GLY A 70 -11.77 3.77 -9.68
N ALA A 71 -11.70 5.01 -9.21
CA ALA A 71 -11.83 6.20 -10.02
C ALA A 71 -10.70 7.19 -9.74
N GLU A 72 -10.31 7.92 -10.78
CA GLU A 72 -9.38 9.03 -10.75
C GLU A 72 -10.12 10.30 -11.17
N PHE A 73 -9.97 11.37 -10.41
CA PHE A 73 -10.41 12.71 -10.77
C PHE A 73 -9.23 13.67 -10.65
N GLY A 74 -8.99 14.47 -11.69
CA GLY A 74 -7.84 15.37 -11.69
C GLY A 74 -8.11 16.73 -12.28
N PHE A 75 -7.06 17.54 -12.24
CA PHE A 75 -6.99 18.83 -12.88
C PHE A 75 -5.59 19.05 -13.43
N SER A 76 -5.49 19.48 -14.68
CA SER A 76 -4.19 19.78 -15.30
C SER A 76 -4.24 21.07 -16.12
N LYS A 77 -3.15 21.84 -16.05
CA LYS A 77 -2.93 23.04 -16.87
C LYS A 77 -1.84 22.77 -17.87
N LEU A 78 -2.15 22.91 -19.15
CA LEU A 78 -1.20 22.73 -20.24
C LEU A 78 -0.86 24.05 -20.92
N LYS A 79 0.38 24.14 -21.34
CA LYS A 79 0.90 25.27 -22.11
C LYS A 79 1.50 24.80 -23.42
N SER A 80 1.18 25.51 -24.50
CA SER A 80 1.78 25.23 -25.80
C SER A 80 3.25 25.63 -25.85
N LYS A 81 4.09 24.76 -26.41
CA LYS A 81 5.47 25.10 -26.74
C LYS A 81 5.51 25.77 -28.13
N GLN A 82 6.55 26.56 -28.40
CA GLN A 82 6.77 27.14 -29.72
C GLN A 82 6.99 26.02 -30.75
N ASP A 83 6.22 26.07 -31.83
CA ASP A 83 6.37 25.17 -32.98
C ASP A 83 7.62 25.59 -33.78
N PRO A 84 8.66 24.73 -33.92
CA PRO A 84 9.85 25.02 -34.71
C PRO A 84 9.54 25.28 -36.19
N LEU A 85 8.43 24.75 -36.71
CA LEU A 85 7.99 24.96 -38.08
C LEU A 85 7.19 26.27 -38.25
N ARG A 86 6.77 26.89 -37.14
CA ARG A 86 6.02 28.14 -37.12
C ARG A 86 6.55 29.10 -36.06
N PRO A 87 7.76 29.65 -36.25
CA PRO A 87 8.40 30.55 -35.30
C PRO A 87 7.60 31.84 -35.04
N GLU A 88 6.65 32.19 -35.92
CA GLU A 88 5.72 33.29 -35.75
C GLU A 88 4.79 33.15 -34.53
N PHE A 89 4.59 31.93 -34.00
CA PHE A 89 3.81 31.73 -32.79
C PHE A 89 4.72 31.77 -31.55
N PRO A 90 4.44 32.65 -30.57
CA PRO A 90 5.19 32.68 -29.33
C PRO A 90 4.93 31.41 -28.51
N THR A 91 5.84 31.05 -27.60
CA THR A 91 5.52 30.08 -26.54
C THR A 91 4.27 30.50 -25.77
N ASP A 92 3.51 29.54 -25.24
CA ASP A 92 2.29 29.75 -24.47
C ASP A 92 1.09 30.31 -25.27
N TYR A 93 1.11 30.37 -26.61
CA TYR A 93 0.02 30.93 -27.43
C TYR A 93 -1.37 30.28 -27.21
N VAL A 94 -1.42 29.03 -26.72
CA VAL A 94 -2.64 28.35 -26.26
C VAL A 94 -2.42 27.76 -24.87
N ARG A 95 -3.41 27.97 -23.99
CA ARG A 95 -3.51 27.33 -22.68
C ARG A 95 -4.71 26.39 -22.63
N LEU A 96 -4.53 25.20 -22.07
CA LEU A 96 -5.60 24.23 -21.83
C LEU A 96 -5.80 24.08 -20.31
N ASN A 97 -7.04 24.14 -19.86
CA ASN A 97 -7.41 23.61 -18.55
C ASN A 97 -8.16 22.30 -18.78
N ALA A 98 -7.64 21.20 -18.25
CA ALA A 98 -8.20 19.86 -18.40
C ALA A 98 -8.68 19.33 -17.04
N ILE A 99 -9.84 18.67 -17.04
CA ILE A 99 -10.46 18.01 -15.89
C ILE A 99 -10.75 16.56 -16.32
N PRO A 100 -9.80 15.63 -16.09
CA PRO A 100 -10.03 14.21 -16.32
C PRO A 100 -10.88 13.57 -15.21
N LEU A 101 -11.74 12.64 -15.61
CA LEU A 101 -12.41 11.66 -14.76
C LEU A 101 -12.26 10.29 -15.41
N SER A 102 -11.80 9.28 -14.68
CA SER A 102 -11.61 7.93 -15.23
C SER A 102 -11.92 6.84 -14.24
N LEU A 103 -12.37 5.71 -14.75
CA LEU A 103 -12.46 4.45 -14.03
C LEU A 103 -11.25 3.61 -14.41
N LEU A 104 -10.55 3.08 -13.41
CA LEU A 104 -9.34 2.29 -13.61
C LEU A 104 -9.36 1.01 -12.79
N GLY A 105 -8.58 0.04 -13.26
CA GLY A 105 -8.18 -1.13 -12.50
C GLY A 105 -6.67 -1.18 -12.33
N TRP A 106 -6.23 -1.64 -11.16
CA TRP A 106 -4.83 -1.81 -10.79
C TRP A 106 -4.56 -3.27 -10.48
N TYR A 107 -3.45 -3.79 -10.99
CA TYR A 107 -2.97 -5.14 -10.68
C TYR A 107 -1.57 -5.08 -10.08
N HIS A 108 -1.47 -5.42 -8.80
CA HIS A 108 -0.22 -5.49 -8.03
C HIS A 108 0.43 -6.86 -8.17
N PHE A 109 1.69 -6.89 -8.60
CA PHE A 109 2.43 -8.13 -8.87
C PHE A 109 3.00 -8.77 -7.60
N MET A 110 3.25 -7.98 -6.56
CA MET A 110 3.87 -8.43 -5.31
C MET A 110 3.05 -7.96 -4.10
N PRO A 111 1.81 -8.45 -3.94
CA PRO A 111 1.01 -8.11 -2.77
C PRO A 111 1.69 -8.66 -1.50
N GLY A 112 1.64 -7.94 -0.38
CA GLY A 112 2.30 -8.38 0.86
C GLY A 112 3.70 -7.79 1.10
N ASN A 113 4.33 -7.21 0.07
CA ASN A 113 5.70 -6.72 0.15
C ASN A 113 5.75 -5.20 0.29
N GLY A 114 6.70 -4.69 1.10
CA GLY A 114 6.91 -3.24 1.31
C GLY A 114 7.08 -2.42 0.01
N ILE A 115 7.52 -3.06 -1.08
CA ILE A 115 7.48 -2.49 -2.42
C ILE A 115 6.51 -3.31 -3.27
N SER A 116 5.52 -2.65 -3.86
CA SER A 116 4.46 -3.28 -4.65
C SER A 116 4.44 -2.68 -6.08
N PRO A 117 5.15 -3.29 -7.04
CA PRO A 117 5.03 -2.94 -8.45
C PRO A 117 3.63 -3.29 -8.95
N TYR A 118 3.07 -2.44 -9.82
CA TYR A 118 1.75 -2.65 -10.40
C TYR A 118 1.63 -2.14 -11.83
N CYS A 119 0.62 -2.64 -12.54
CA CYS A 119 0.13 -2.05 -13.78
C CYS A 119 -1.31 -1.57 -13.60
N PHE A 120 -1.73 -0.62 -14.43
CA PHE A 120 -3.10 -0.13 -14.41
C PHE A 120 -3.59 0.21 -15.81
N ALA A 121 -4.90 0.14 -16.00
CA ALA A 121 -5.55 0.59 -17.22
C ALA A 121 -6.99 1.01 -16.91
N GLY A 122 -7.55 1.87 -17.76
CA GLY A 122 -8.88 2.38 -17.54
C GLY A 122 -9.47 3.07 -18.76
N ILE A 123 -10.63 3.68 -18.52
CA ILE A 123 -11.35 4.50 -19.48
C ILE A 123 -11.91 5.71 -18.77
N GLY A 124 -11.99 6.83 -19.48
CA GLY A 124 -12.67 7.98 -18.93
C GLY A 124 -12.90 9.08 -19.93
N LEU A 125 -13.23 10.24 -19.37
CA LEU A 125 -13.55 11.45 -20.09
C LEU A 125 -12.62 12.56 -19.59
N MET A 126 -12.25 13.44 -20.49
CA MET A 126 -11.53 14.67 -20.16
C MET A 126 -12.33 15.85 -20.68
N HIS A 127 -12.87 16.64 -19.76
CA HIS A 127 -13.41 17.93 -20.11
C HIS A 127 -12.27 18.94 -20.20
N TYR A 128 -12.24 19.77 -21.24
CA TYR A 128 -11.20 20.76 -21.40
C TYR A 128 -11.72 22.08 -21.97
N THR A 129 -11.11 23.18 -21.51
CA THR A 129 -11.37 24.53 -22.00
C THR A 129 -10.08 25.14 -22.53
N ARG A 130 -10.16 25.86 -23.66
CA ARG A 130 -9.03 26.56 -24.26
C ARG A 130 -9.11 28.04 -23.89
N THR A 131 -7.99 28.61 -23.51
CA THR A 131 -7.85 30.05 -23.24
C THR A 131 -6.67 30.60 -24.05
N SER A 132 -6.78 31.86 -24.48
CA SER A 132 -5.71 32.49 -25.26
C SER A 132 -4.47 32.72 -24.43
N GLY A 133 -3.34 32.51 -25.08
CA GLY A 133 -2.03 32.91 -24.60
C GLY A 133 -1.63 34.32 -25.02
N ILE A 134 -0.32 34.52 -25.19
CA ILE A 134 0.24 35.74 -25.77
C ILE A 134 -0.06 35.75 -27.28
N GLY A 135 -0.83 36.74 -27.76
CA GLY A 135 -1.17 36.93 -29.18
C GLY A 135 -2.67 37.04 -29.48
N THR A 136 -3.02 37.67 -30.60
CA THR A 136 -4.41 37.96 -31.01
C THR A 136 -5.05 36.78 -31.79
N TYR A 137 -5.20 35.63 -31.14
CA TYR A 137 -6.13 34.60 -31.61
C TYR A 137 -7.35 34.60 -30.71
N LEU A 138 -8.56 34.68 -31.30
CA LEU A 138 -9.82 34.56 -30.57
C LEU A 138 -9.92 33.12 -30.05
N PRO A 139 -9.89 32.88 -28.73
CA PRO A 139 -9.96 31.52 -28.22
C PRO A 139 -11.36 30.98 -28.45
N ASP A 140 -11.47 29.77 -28.99
CA ASP A 140 -12.67 28.97 -28.82
C ASP A 140 -12.76 28.57 -27.34
N THR A 141 -13.43 29.39 -26.55
CA THR A 141 -13.64 29.17 -25.11
C THR A 141 -14.66 28.09 -24.82
N ARG A 142 -15.25 27.46 -25.85
CA ARG A 142 -16.21 26.38 -25.66
C ARG A 142 -15.52 25.19 -25.01
N GLY A 143 -16.10 24.74 -23.89
CA GLY A 143 -15.72 23.48 -23.26
C GLY A 143 -16.00 22.32 -24.20
N ARG A 144 -15.05 21.40 -24.31
CA ARG A 144 -15.16 20.17 -25.10
C ARG A 144 -14.85 18.97 -24.21
N THR A 145 -15.33 17.81 -24.63
CA THR A 145 -15.07 16.55 -23.93
C THR A 145 -14.47 15.54 -24.89
N SER A 146 -13.35 14.95 -24.48
CA SER A 146 -12.66 13.86 -25.17
C SER A 146 -12.80 12.57 -24.36
N ILE A 147 -12.86 11.43 -25.03
CA ILE A 147 -12.58 10.14 -24.40
C ILE A 147 -11.07 10.07 -24.11
N ARG A 148 -10.70 9.46 -22.98
CA ARG A 148 -9.31 9.11 -22.63
C ARG A 148 -9.21 7.64 -22.23
N ILE A 149 -8.12 6.98 -22.61
CA ILE A 149 -7.80 5.60 -22.25
C ILE A 149 -6.41 5.60 -21.63
N PRO A 150 -6.30 5.77 -20.30
CA PRO A 150 -5.03 5.68 -19.60
C PRO A 150 -4.61 4.22 -19.39
N ALA A 151 -3.34 3.92 -19.63
CA ALA A 151 -2.70 2.68 -19.23
C ALA A 151 -1.26 2.94 -18.80
N GLY A 152 -0.79 2.26 -17.77
CA GLY A 152 0.51 2.57 -17.20
C GLY A 152 1.03 1.52 -16.24
N VAL A 153 2.20 1.83 -15.69
CA VAL A 153 2.89 1.05 -14.69
C VAL A 153 3.38 1.97 -13.57
N GLY A 154 3.49 1.42 -12.38
CA GLY A 154 3.99 2.15 -11.23
C GLY A 154 4.51 1.21 -10.16
N PHE A 155 4.95 1.79 -9.06
CA PHE A 155 5.22 1.05 -7.85
C PHE A 155 4.79 1.87 -6.64
N GLU A 156 4.41 1.14 -5.60
CA GLU A 156 4.13 1.70 -4.28
C GLU A 156 5.21 1.28 -3.31
N ASN A 157 5.63 2.20 -2.46
CA ASN A 157 6.53 1.95 -1.35
C ASN A 157 5.78 2.22 -0.05
N PHE A 158 5.48 1.17 0.71
CA PHE A 158 4.77 1.24 1.97
C PHE A 158 5.75 1.65 3.07
N VAL A 159 5.56 2.86 3.59
CA VAL A 159 6.29 3.36 4.77
C VAL A 159 5.54 3.09 6.06
N HIS A 160 4.25 2.79 5.98
CA HIS A 160 3.41 2.37 7.10
C HIS A 160 2.26 1.48 6.60
N ARG A 161 1.60 0.73 7.49
CA ARG A 161 0.45 -0.15 7.16
C ARG A 161 -0.72 0.58 6.48
N ARG A 162 -0.82 1.91 6.71
CA ARG A 162 -1.88 2.79 6.18
C ARG A 162 -1.36 3.87 5.22
N VAL A 163 -0.05 3.94 4.97
CA VAL A 163 0.54 5.02 4.16
C VAL A 163 1.61 4.46 3.22
N SER A 164 1.48 4.78 1.94
CA SER A 164 2.50 4.46 0.93
C SER A 164 2.81 5.66 0.05
N PHE A 165 4.02 5.68 -0.50
CA PHE A 165 4.41 6.56 -1.60
C PHE A 165 4.12 5.87 -2.93
N ASP A 166 3.57 6.62 -3.88
CA ASP A 166 3.29 6.16 -5.24
C ASP A 166 4.17 6.89 -6.26
N LEU A 167 4.69 6.14 -7.23
CA LEU A 167 5.27 6.69 -8.45
C LEU A 167 4.79 5.88 -9.64
N ASN A 168 4.18 6.55 -10.61
CA ASN A 168 3.69 5.90 -11.82
C ASN A 168 3.95 6.70 -13.10
N ILE A 169 3.97 5.97 -14.21
CA ILE A 169 4.02 6.49 -15.56
C ILE A 169 2.85 5.93 -16.37
N ALA A 170 2.10 6.81 -17.01
CA ALA A 170 0.95 6.48 -17.83
C ALA A 170 1.17 6.91 -19.27
N TYR A 171 0.68 6.10 -20.20
CA TYR A 171 0.40 6.49 -21.57
C TYR A 171 -1.12 6.60 -21.73
N THR A 172 -1.59 7.79 -22.07
CA THR A 172 -3.01 8.08 -22.24
C THR A 172 -3.33 8.32 -23.69
N PHE A 173 -4.18 7.50 -24.30
CA PHE A 173 -4.74 7.75 -25.62
C PHE A 173 -5.98 8.64 -25.53
N PHE A 174 -6.16 9.53 -26.50
CA PHE A 174 -7.33 10.39 -26.65
C PHE A 174 -8.02 10.12 -27.99
N ASP A 175 -9.29 10.51 -28.08
CA ASP A 175 -9.99 10.57 -29.36
C ASP A 175 -9.57 11.82 -30.17
N ASP A 176 -9.87 11.81 -31.48
CA ASP A 176 -9.53 12.90 -32.41
C ASP A 176 -10.29 14.22 -32.13
N ARG A 177 -11.11 14.32 -31.08
CA ARG A 177 -11.83 15.56 -30.74
C ARG A 177 -10.95 16.57 -30.03
N THR A 178 -9.73 16.19 -29.67
CA THR A 178 -8.71 17.01 -29.01
C THR A 178 -8.02 18.01 -29.94
N ASP A 179 -8.19 17.85 -31.26
CA ASP A 179 -7.57 18.69 -32.29
C ASP A 179 -8.24 20.05 -32.54
N MET A 180 -7.48 20.97 -33.17
CA MET A 180 -8.00 22.21 -33.77
C MET A 180 -8.41 22.02 -35.23
N ILE A 181 -7.81 21.06 -35.95
CA ILE A 181 -8.03 20.77 -37.37
C ILE A 181 -8.14 19.25 -37.50
N ARG A 182 -9.23 18.71 -38.04
CA ARG A 182 -9.45 17.27 -38.25
C ARG A 182 -8.54 16.71 -39.37
N ARG A 183 -7.23 16.67 -39.13
CA ARG A 183 -6.22 16.04 -40.00
C ARG A 183 -5.17 15.39 -39.10
N GLY A 184 -5.29 14.09 -38.86
CA GLY A 184 -4.33 13.34 -38.02
C GLY A 184 -4.93 12.06 -37.44
N GLY A 185 -4.09 11.24 -36.81
CA GLY A 185 -4.49 10.10 -35.99
C GLY A 185 -4.49 10.45 -34.50
N ALA A 186 -4.98 9.52 -33.67
CA ALA A 186 -5.21 9.69 -32.24
C ALA A 186 -4.11 10.47 -31.50
N ASP A 187 -4.55 11.44 -30.68
CA ASP A 187 -3.71 12.18 -29.74
C ASP A 187 -3.30 11.28 -28.56
N ALA A 188 -2.13 11.54 -27.98
CA ALA A 188 -1.67 10.83 -26.79
C ALA A 188 -0.91 11.73 -25.82
N ALA A 189 -0.89 11.37 -24.55
CA ALA A 189 -0.05 11.99 -23.54
C ALA A 189 0.73 10.95 -22.74
N VAL A 190 1.91 11.34 -22.28
CA VAL A 190 2.66 10.63 -21.25
C VAL A 190 2.53 11.41 -19.95
N ASP A 191 2.03 10.75 -18.91
CA ASP A 191 1.86 11.31 -17.58
C ASP A 191 2.89 10.66 -16.64
N VAL A 192 3.59 11.46 -15.84
CA VAL A 192 4.40 10.98 -14.71
C VAL A 192 3.79 11.54 -13.44
N LYS A 193 3.44 10.66 -12.52
CA LYS A 193 2.73 11.01 -11.29
C LYS A 193 3.51 10.57 -10.08
N PHE A 194 3.54 11.41 -9.05
CA PHE A 194 4.09 11.09 -7.75
C PHE A 194 3.08 11.48 -6.68
N GLY A 195 2.91 10.63 -5.66
CA GLY A 195 1.90 10.88 -4.64
C GLY A 195 1.98 10.02 -3.39
N LEU A 196 0.92 10.15 -2.61
CA LEU A 196 0.70 9.43 -1.36
C LEU A 196 -0.61 8.68 -1.44
N ASN A 197 -0.61 7.42 -0.98
CA ASN A 197 -1.82 6.63 -0.79
C ASN A 197 -2.07 6.42 0.70
N PHE A 198 -3.31 6.63 1.11
CA PHE A 198 -3.82 6.40 2.45
C PHE A 198 -4.81 5.25 2.42
N TYR A 199 -4.59 4.21 3.21
CA TYR A 199 -5.46 3.03 3.28
C TYR A 199 -6.34 3.06 4.51
N LEU A 200 -7.61 2.73 4.32
CA LEU A 200 -8.67 2.68 5.30
C LEU A 200 -9.28 1.28 5.33
N GLY A 201 -9.61 0.81 6.54
CA GLY A 201 -10.09 -0.54 6.80
C GLY A 201 -8.97 -1.51 7.22
N SER A 202 -9.37 -2.55 7.94
CA SER A 202 -8.58 -3.76 8.24
C SER A 202 -8.86 -4.82 7.17
N SER A 203 -7.86 -5.64 6.87
CA SER A 203 -8.02 -6.83 6.03
C SER A 203 -8.11 -8.08 6.91
N ASP A 204 -8.77 -9.13 6.42
CA ASP A 204 -8.89 -10.41 7.15
C ASP A 204 -7.54 -11.14 7.31
N ASP A 205 -6.48 -10.63 6.67
CA ASP A 205 -5.13 -11.18 6.73
C ASP A 205 -4.18 -10.30 7.57
N ASP A 206 -4.71 -9.29 8.26
CA ASP A 206 -3.91 -8.45 9.14
C ASP A 206 -3.45 -9.25 10.36
N ASP A 207 -2.18 -9.09 10.71
CA ASP A 207 -1.50 -9.64 11.89
C ASP A 207 -0.68 -8.47 12.45
N ASP A 208 -1.24 -7.78 13.45
CA ASP A 208 -0.81 -6.45 13.87
C ASP A 208 0.42 -6.47 14.79
N ASP A 209 0.56 -7.48 15.65
CA ASP A 209 1.70 -7.69 16.54
C ASP A 209 2.72 -8.76 16.08
N ARG A 210 2.40 -9.54 15.04
CA ARG A 210 3.28 -10.50 14.38
C ARG A 210 3.62 -11.71 15.23
N ASP A 211 2.68 -12.14 16.04
CA ASP A 211 2.82 -13.34 16.86
C ASP A 211 2.52 -14.64 16.07
N GLY A 212 1.85 -14.53 14.91
CA GLY A 212 1.45 -15.63 14.05
C GLY A 212 -0.06 -15.93 14.03
N LEU A 213 -0.87 -15.15 14.75
CA LEU A 213 -2.33 -15.10 14.63
C LEU A 213 -2.74 -13.89 13.80
N LYS A 214 -3.86 -14.02 13.09
CA LYS A 214 -4.46 -12.88 12.40
C LYS A 214 -5.35 -12.13 13.38
N ASN A 215 -5.49 -10.82 13.22
CA ASN A 215 -6.39 -9.97 14.00
C ASN A 215 -7.82 -10.54 14.09
N VAL A 216 -8.30 -11.21 13.03
CA VAL A 216 -9.64 -11.83 13.01
C VAL A 216 -9.70 -13.11 13.86
N GLU A 217 -8.60 -13.86 13.88
CA GLU A 217 -8.45 -15.05 14.72
C GLU A 217 -8.33 -14.62 16.17
N GLU A 218 -7.56 -13.58 16.46
CA GLU A 218 -7.41 -12.98 17.78
C GLU A 218 -8.74 -12.43 18.31
N GLU A 219 -9.52 -11.72 17.49
CA GLU A 219 -10.87 -11.28 17.86
C GLU A 219 -11.77 -12.48 18.24
N SER A 220 -11.62 -13.62 17.57
CA SER A 220 -12.38 -14.84 17.87
C SER A 220 -11.91 -15.57 19.13
N LEU A 221 -10.62 -15.46 19.45
CA LEU A 221 -9.99 -16.05 20.64
C LEU A 221 -10.12 -15.14 21.87
N GLY A 222 -10.36 -13.85 21.66
CA GLY A 222 -10.40 -12.84 22.72
C GLY A 222 -9.05 -12.25 23.09
N THR A 223 -7.99 -12.58 22.35
CA THR A 223 -6.64 -12.02 22.50
C THR A 223 -6.56 -10.60 21.92
N ASN A 224 -5.46 -9.89 22.18
CA ASN A 224 -5.30 -8.50 21.78
C ASN A 224 -4.49 -8.37 20.48
N PRO A 225 -5.09 -7.93 19.35
CA PRO A 225 -4.42 -7.83 18.05
C PRO A 225 -3.16 -6.97 17.97
N THR A 226 -2.85 -6.23 19.03
CA THR A 226 -1.72 -5.31 19.08
C THR A 226 -0.72 -5.66 20.17
N ASN A 227 -0.90 -6.79 20.84
CA ASN A 227 -0.07 -7.26 21.92
C ASN A 227 0.19 -8.76 21.77
N PRO A 228 1.42 -9.17 21.43
CA PRO A 228 1.69 -10.54 21.04
C PRO A 228 1.57 -11.57 22.17
N ASP A 229 1.49 -11.13 23.43
CA ASP A 229 1.43 -11.96 24.64
C ASP A 229 0.32 -11.38 25.54
N SER A 230 -0.90 -11.91 25.40
CA SER A 230 -2.12 -11.33 25.94
C SER A 230 -2.28 -11.50 27.45
N ASP A 231 -1.66 -12.52 28.05
CA ASP A 231 -1.73 -12.81 29.48
C ASP A 231 -0.42 -12.58 30.25
N GLU A 232 0.62 -12.12 29.55
CA GLU A 232 1.92 -11.70 30.07
C GLU A 232 2.67 -12.82 30.81
N ASP A 233 2.66 -14.02 30.22
CA ASP A 233 3.34 -15.19 30.77
C ASP A 233 4.72 -15.46 30.13
N GLY A 234 5.01 -14.81 29.00
CA GLY A 234 6.26 -14.91 28.26
C GLY A 234 6.20 -15.79 27.01
N LEU A 235 5.08 -16.43 26.72
CA LEU A 235 4.74 -17.03 25.44
C LEU A 235 3.90 -16.06 24.62
N ASN A 236 3.95 -16.18 23.30
CA ASN A 236 3.10 -15.34 22.45
C ASN A 236 1.83 -16.12 22.07
N ASP A 237 0.70 -15.44 21.88
CA ASP A 237 -0.60 -16.08 21.70
C ASP A 237 -0.57 -17.07 20.52
N GLY A 238 0.15 -16.72 19.45
CA GLY A 238 0.39 -17.59 18.30
C GLY A 238 1.17 -18.87 18.60
N GLN A 239 2.16 -18.86 19.50
CA GLN A 239 2.86 -20.08 19.95
C GLN A 239 1.93 -20.97 20.74
N GLU A 240 1.17 -20.38 21.65
CA GLU A 240 0.22 -21.08 22.50
C GLU A 240 -0.84 -21.78 21.66
N VAL A 241 -1.53 -21.04 20.79
CA VAL A 241 -2.62 -21.59 19.96
C VAL A 241 -2.12 -22.60 18.93
N ARG A 242 -1.01 -22.29 18.24
CA ARG A 242 -0.57 -23.10 17.08
C ARG A 242 0.30 -24.28 17.45
N ARG A 243 1.01 -24.25 18.58
CA ARG A 243 2.04 -25.25 18.91
C ARG A 243 1.82 -25.93 20.25
N LEU A 244 1.58 -25.15 21.30
CA LEU A 244 1.53 -25.68 22.68
C LEU A 244 0.13 -26.16 23.06
N HIS A 245 -0.89 -25.60 22.43
CA HIS A 245 -2.30 -25.82 22.72
C HIS A 245 -2.68 -25.48 24.18
N THR A 246 -2.07 -24.41 24.70
CA THR A 246 -2.41 -23.72 25.95
C THR A 246 -3.49 -22.64 25.71
N ASP A 247 -3.98 -22.02 26.78
CA ASP A 247 -5.00 -20.97 26.71
C ASP A 247 -4.33 -19.58 26.75
N PRO A 248 -4.26 -18.83 25.63
CA PRO A 248 -3.50 -17.56 25.53
C PRO A 248 -4.08 -16.38 26.33
N LEU A 249 -5.09 -16.66 27.15
CA LEU A 249 -5.70 -15.70 28.07
C LEU A 249 -5.48 -16.10 29.54
N LYS A 250 -4.70 -17.15 29.78
CA LYS A 250 -4.37 -17.66 31.11
C LYS A 250 -2.89 -17.97 31.18
N ALA A 251 -2.19 -17.12 31.93
CA ALA A 251 -0.77 -17.29 32.20
C ALA A 251 -0.38 -18.61 32.88
N ASP A 252 -1.34 -19.42 33.34
CA ASP A 252 -1.21 -20.74 33.97
C ASP A 252 -2.43 -21.57 33.49
N THR A 253 -2.22 -22.39 32.47
CA THR A 253 -3.29 -23.08 31.74
C THR A 253 -3.89 -24.23 32.53
N ASP A 254 -3.06 -25.00 33.24
CA ASP A 254 -3.51 -26.18 33.99
C ASP A 254 -3.79 -25.91 35.48
N GLY A 255 -3.42 -24.73 35.98
CA GLY A 255 -3.78 -24.20 37.27
C GLY A 255 -2.92 -24.70 38.42
N ASP A 256 -1.67 -25.10 38.14
CA ASP A 256 -0.75 -25.69 39.13
C ASP A 256 0.14 -24.66 39.85
N ARG A 257 0.01 -23.37 39.47
CA ARG A 257 0.74 -22.18 39.95
C ARG A 257 2.10 -21.94 39.28
N LEU A 258 2.47 -22.70 38.27
CA LEU A 258 3.53 -22.32 37.34
C LEU A 258 2.91 -21.62 36.14
N LYS A 259 3.64 -20.66 35.58
CA LYS A 259 3.20 -20.05 34.32
C LYS A 259 3.59 -20.93 33.15
N ASP A 260 2.79 -20.99 32.09
CA ASP A 260 3.10 -21.84 30.93
C ASP A 260 4.49 -21.49 30.34
N GLY A 261 4.81 -20.19 30.26
CA GLY A 261 6.13 -19.71 29.88
C GLY A 261 7.26 -20.16 30.82
N GLU A 262 7.03 -20.22 32.13
CA GLU A 262 8.02 -20.75 33.09
C GLU A 262 8.23 -22.25 32.91
N GLU A 263 7.14 -23.00 32.71
CA GLU A 263 7.19 -24.42 32.45
C GLU A 263 7.99 -24.74 31.19
N ILE A 264 7.74 -24.05 30.09
CA ILE A 264 8.45 -24.28 28.82
C ILE A 264 9.93 -23.87 28.88
N PHE A 265 10.26 -22.73 29.48
CA PHE A 265 11.61 -22.17 29.41
C PHE A 265 12.52 -22.55 30.59
N LYS A 266 11.97 -22.92 31.73
CA LYS A 266 12.74 -23.12 32.97
C LYS A 266 12.65 -24.54 33.51
N TYR A 267 11.44 -25.10 33.62
CA TYR A 267 11.24 -26.40 34.27
C TYR A 267 11.10 -27.57 33.29
N TYR A 268 10.81 -27.28 32.02
CA TYR A 268 10.61 -28.23 30.93
C TYR A 268 9.47 -29.24 31.17
N THR A 269 8.41 -28.80 31.86
CA THR A 269 7.16 -29.54 32.13
C THR A 269 6.13 -29.35 31.00
N ASP A 270 5.01 -30.09 31.04
CA ASP A 270 3.90 -29.97 30.07
C ASP A 270 2.85 -28.99 30.63
N PRO A 271 2.72 -27.76 30.10
CA PRO A 271 1.86 -26.69 30.68
C PRO A 271 0.35 -26.93 30.56
N ARG A 272 -0.05 -28.17 30.29
CA ARG A 272 -1.44 -28.62 30.20
C ARG A 272 -1.71 -29.74 31.20
N LYS A 273 -0.75 -30.02 32.07
CA LYS A 273 -0.77 -31.08 33.05
C LYS A 273 -0.13 -30.58 34.32
N ALA A 274 -0.98 -30.33 35.30
CA ALA A 274 -0.54 -29.94 36.63
C ALA A 274 0.46 -30.92 37.27
N ASP A 275 0.55 -32.17 36.80
CA ASP A 275 1.49 -33.20 37.26
C ASP A 275 2.08 -33.87 36.01
N THR A 276 3.27 -33.44 35.60
CA THR A 276 3.91 -33.86 34.34
C THR A 276 4.42 -35.30 34.43
N ASP A 277 4.98 -35.68 35.58
CA ASP A 277 5.60 -36.99 35.77
C ASP A 277 4.64 -38.09 36.25
N GLY A 278 3.45 -37.68 36.70
CA GLY A 278 2.32 -38.54 37.06
C GLY A 278 2.44 -39.20 38.43
N ASP A 279 3.19 -38.61 39.36
CA ASP A 279 3.42 -39.18 40.68
C ASP A 279 2.36 -38.80 41.73
N GLY A 280 1.52 -37.81 41.43
CA GLY A 280 0.42 -37.32 42.26
C GLY A 280 0.72 -36.04 43.04
N VAL A 281 1.88 -35.42 42.85
CA VAL A 281 2.21 -34.04 43.28
C VAL A 281 2.21 -33.14 42.05
N SER A 282 1.79 -31.87 42.20
CA SER A 282 1.79 -30.96 41.05
C SER A 282 3.18 -30.36 40.81
N ASP A 283 3.52 -30.06 39.56
CA ASP A 283 4.85 -29.54 39.19
C ASP A 283 5.17 -28.24 39.98
N GLY A 284 4.18 -27.36 40.13
CA GLY A 284 4.27 -26.16 40.95
C GLY A 284 4.47 -26.40 42.45
N GLU A 285 3.92 -27.48 43.00
CA GLU A 285 4.16 -27.87 44.40
C GLU A 285 5.59 -28.40 44.59
N GLU A 286 6.10 -29.17 43.64
CA GLU A 286 7.46 -29.68 43.65
C GLU A 286 8.49 -28.57 43.52
N VAL A 287 8.30 -27.65 42.58
CA VAL A 287 9.16 -26.47 42.40
C VAL A 287 9.21 -25.62 43.67
N LEU A 288 8.05 -25.41 44.33
CA LEU A 288 7.98 -24.68 45.59
C LEU A 288 8.73 -25.41 46.73
N ALA A 289 8.70 -26.74 46.73
CA ALA A 289 9.45 -27.58 47.68
C ALA A 289 10.95 -27.72 47.33
N GLY A 290 11.38 -27.27 46.15
CA GLY A 290 12.74 -27.43 45.64
C GLY A 290 13.04 -28.85 45.11
N ALA A 291 12.00 -29.61 44.77
CA ALA A 291 12.08 -30.88 44.07
C ALA A 291 12.15 -30.66 42.54
N ASP A 292 12.41 -31.75 41.80
CA ASP A 292 12.51 -31.75 40.35
C ASP A 292 11.20 -32.32 39.76
N PRO A 293 10.38 -31.50 39.05
CA PRO A 293 9.04 -31.88 38.60
C PRO A 293 9.00 -32.90 37.45
N LEU A 294 10.17 -33.40 37.04
CA LEU A 294 10.30 -34.43 36.02
C LEU A 294 10.65 -35.80 36.62
N VAL A 295 10.71 -35.91 37.95
CA VAL A 295 11.20 -37.09 38.66
C VAL A 295 10.19 -37.56 39.71
N PRO A 296 9.55 -38.74 39.47
CA PRO A 296 8.56 -39.27 40.39
C PRO A 296 9.13 -39.46 41.80
N ASN A 297 8.73 -38.60 42.72
CA ASN A 297 9.23 -38.52 44.09
C ASN A 297 8.10 -38.48 45.15
N ALA A 298 6.85 -38.64 44.71
CA ALA A 298 5.68 -38.67 45.57
C ALA A 298 5.89 -39.62 46.76
N PRO A 299 5.62 -39.16 47.99
CA PRO A 299 5.67 -40.03 49.15
C PRO A 299 4.64 -41.15 48.99
N PRO A 300 4.99 -42.40 49.35
CA PRO A 300 4.09 -43.54 49.18
C PRO A 300 2.74 -43.26 49.87
N PRO A 301 1.61 -43.70 49.28
CA PRO A 301 0.29 -43.48 49.85
C PRO A 301 0.25 -43.99 51.30
N LYS A 302 -0.21 -43.12 52.21
CA LYS A 302 -0.34 -43.42 53.65
C LYS A 302 -1.39 -44.48 53.94
#